data_AF-A0AAP2FN79-F1
#
_entry.id   AF-A0AAP2FN79-F1
#
_cell.length_a   1.000
_cell.length_b   1.000
_cell.length_c   1.000
_cell.angle_alpha   90.00
_cell.angle_beta   90.00
_cell.angle_gamma   90.00
#
_symmetry.space_group_name_H-M   'P 1'
#
loop_
_entity.id
_entity.type
_entity.pdbx_description
1 polymer ?
#
loop_
_entity_poly.entity_id
_entity_poly.type
_entity_poly.pdbx_seq_one_letter_code
_entity_poly.pdbx_strand_id
1 'polypeptide(L)' 'MAEMKITLKHGYIAGKGTDDEIRYKEVTFRELTSKDVIDAQLEAERVVIGENGKAVAYCSEVLMGLALLRKQIL' A
#
# COMPACT_ATOMS: atom_id res chain seq x y z
N MET A 1 -1.26 -16.85 13.19
CA MET A 1 -0.95 -15.56 12.55
C MET A 1 -2.08 -14.61 12.90
N ALA A 2 -1.77 -13.37 13.28
CA ALA A 2 -2.81 -12.40 13.63
C ALA A 2 -3.50 -11.90 12.35
N GLU A 3 -4.84 -11.89 12.36
CA GLU A 3 -5.66 -11.37 11.28
C GLU A 3 -6.49 -10.21 11.86
N MET A 4 -6.37 -9.03 11.24
CA MET A 4 -7.14 -7.85 11.64
C MET A 4 -8.18 -7.56 10.57
N LYS A 5 -9.41 -7.26 11.00
CA LYS A 5 -10.51 -6.89 10.09
C LYS A 5 -11.02 -5.51 10.43
N ILE A 6 -11.30 -4.72 9.40
CA ILE A 6 -11.96 -3.43 9.53
C ILE A 6 -13.18 -3.37 8.63
N THR A 7 -14.21 -2.67 9.10
CA THR A 7 -15.39 -2.34 8.30
C THR A 7 -15.33 -0.88 7.89
N LEU A 8 -15.28 -0.63 6.59
CA LEU A 8 -15.27 0.71 6.00
C LEU A 8 -16.67 1.35 6.09
N LYS A 9 -16.72 2.64 6.44
CA LYS A 9 -17.98 3.41 6.49
C LYS A 9 -18.66 3.50 5.12
N HIS A 10 -17.88 3.80 4.07
CA HIS A 10 -18.40 3.99 2.72
C HIS A 10 -18.22 2.76 1.83
N GLY A 11 -17.10 2.06 1.96
CA GLY A 11 -16.72 0.90 1.14
C GLY A 11 -16.26 1.27 -0.26
N TYR A 12 -15.77 0.27 -1.00
CA TYR A 12 -15.46 0.36 -2.43
C TYR A 12 -16.62 -0.22 -3.25
N ILE A 13 -17.02 0.46 -4.32
CA ILE A 13 -18.10 0.01 -5.21
C ILE A 13 -17.49 -0.50 -6.50
N ALA A 14 -17.69 -1.78 -6.81
CA ALA A 14 -17.37 -2.37 -8.10
C ALA A 14 -18.64 -2.57 -8.93
N GLY A 15 -18.53 -2.49 -10.27
CA GLY A 15 -19.67 -2.67 -11.16
C GLY A 15 -20.72 -1.56 -11.08
N LYS A 16 -20.32 -0.33 -10.75
CA LYS A 16 -21.26 0.79 -10.56
C LYS A 16 -22.13 1.00 -11.80
N GLY A 17 -23.45 0.93 -11.64
CA GLY A 17 -24.41 1.07 -12.75
C GLY A 17 -24.59 -0.17 -13.63
N THR A 18 -24.11 -1.34 -13.17
CA THR A 18 -24.41 -2.65 -13.75
C THR A 18 -25.29 -3.47 -12.81
N ASP A 19 -25.89 -4.55 -13.30
CA ASP A 19 -26.67 -5.49 -12.47
C ASP A 19 -25.80 -6.20 -11.41
N ASP A 20 -24.48 -6.20 -11.58
CA ASP A 20 -23.50 -6.81 -10.68
C ASP A 20 -22.86 -5.77 -9.71
N GLU A 21 -23.56 -4.70 -9.36
CA GLU A 21 -23.03 -3.69 -8.43
C GLU A 21 -22.81 -4.30 -7.03
N ILE A 22 -21.56 -4.32 -6.59
CA ILE A 22 -21.15 -4.85 -5.28
C ILE A 22 -20.42 -3.77 -4.48
N ARG A 23 -20.77 -3.66 -3.20
CA ARG A 23 -20.08 -2.77 -2.25
C ARG A 23 -19.24 -3.55 -1.25
N TYR A 24 -17.93 -3.55 -1.45
CA TYR A 24 -16.95 -4.14 -0.54
C TYR A 24 -16.72 -3.22 0.65
N LYS A 25 -17.12 -3.66 1.85
CA LYS A 25 -16.91 -2.90 3.10
C LYS A 25 -15.92 -3.54 4.04
N GLU A 26 -15.65 -4.83 3.91
CA GLU A 26 -14.73 -5.54 4.78
C GLU A 26 -13.35 -5.55 4.15
N VAL A 27 -12.36 -5.13 4.94
CA VAL A 27 -10.95 -5.22 4.57
C VAL A 27 -10.25 -6.08 5.62
N THR A 28 -9.56 -7.10 5.15
CA THR A 28 -8.77 -7.99 5.99
C THR A 28 -7.30 -7.66 5.82
N PHE A 29 -6.57 -7.64 6.93
CA PHE A 29 -5.14 -7.41 6.97
C PHE A 29 -4.42 -8.66 7.42
N ARG A 30 -3.31 -8.96 6.74
CA ARG A 30 -2.35 -9.99 7.14
C ARG A 30 -1.13 -9.39 7.84
N GLU A 31 -0.36 -10.23 8.50
CA GLU A 31 0.96 -9.86 9.01
C GLU A 31 1.93 -9.63 7.83
N LEU A 32 2.80 -8.63 7.97
CA LEU A 32 3.86 -8.35 6.99
C LEU A 32 5.02 -9.29 7.20
N THR A 33 5.57 -9.81 6.12
CA THR A 33 6.80 -10.60 6.13
C THR A 33 8.02 -9.72 5.95
N SER A 34 9.22 -10.22 6.27
CA SER A 34 10.47 -9.50 5.97
C SER A 34 10.61 -9.19 4.48
N LYS A 35 10.11 -10.06 3.61
CA LYS A 35 10.09 -9.81 2.16
C LYS A 35 9.24 -8.60 1.80
N ASP A 36 8.07 -8.45 2.42
CA ASP A 36 7.19 -7.29 2.18
C ASP A 36 7.88 -5.97 2.50
N VAL A 37 8.65 -5.95 3.60
CA VAL A 37 9.42 -4.78 4.03
C VAL A 37 10.52 -4.45 3.02
N ILE A 38 11.30 -5.45 2.61
CA ILE A 38 12.37 -5.26 1.60
C ILE A 38 11.77 -4.74 0.29
N ASP A 39 10.72 -5.38 -0.20
CA ASP A 39 10.08 -5.00 -1.46
C ASP A 39 9.47 -3.59 -1.38
N ALA A 40 8.85 -3.23 -0.25
CA ALA A 40 8.32 -1.88 -0.04
C ALA A 40 9.43 -0.82 -0.06
N GLN A 41 10.60 -1.11 0.53
CA GLN A 41 11.73 -0.18 0.55
C GLN A 41 12.30 0.05 -0.85
N LEU A 42 12.42 -1.02 -1.64
CA LEU A 42 12.84 -0.93 -3.04
C LEU A 42 11.82 -0.16 -3.89
N GLU A 43 10.51 -0.38 -3.68
CA GLU A 43 9.45 0.36 -4.37
C GLU A 43 9.47 1.87 -4.06
N ALA A 44 9.87 2.23 -2.84
CA ALA A 44 9.93 3.60 -2.33
C ALA A 44 11.23 4.33 -2.68
N GLU A 45 12.24 3.64 -3.19
CA GLU A 45 13.51 4.23 -3.58
C GLU A 45 13.38 5.07 -4.86
N ARG A 46 13.94 6.28 -4.83
CA ARG A 46 13.96 7.24 -5.93
C ARG A 46 15.34 7.83 -6.07
N VAL A 47 15.75 8.09 -7.31
CA VAL A 47 16.94 8.88 -7.59
C VAL A 47 16.54 10.34 -7.70
N VAL A 48 17.16 11.19 -6.89
CA VAL A 48 16.96 12.63 -6.89
C VAL A 48 18.29 13.34 -7.13
N ILE A 49 18.26 14.55 -7.69
CA ILE A 49 19.45 15.38 -7.83
C ILE A 49 19.54 16.28 -6.60
N GLY A 50 20.60 16.11 -5.81
CA GLY A 50 20.87 16.96 -4.66
C GLY A 50 21.33 18.36 -5.09
N GLU A 51 21.35 19.30 -4.13
CA GLU A 51 21.76 20.70 -4.37
C GLU A 51 23.18 20.82 -4.94
N ASN A 52 24.04 19.83 -4.65
CA ASN A 52 25.40 19.73 -5.18
C ASN A 52 25.48 19.17 -6.62
N GLY A 53 24.33 18.97 -7.29
CA GLY A 53 24.22 18.42 -8.64
C GLY A 53 24.46 16.90 -8.74
N LYS A 54 24.65 16.19 -7.63
CA LYS A 54 24.88 14.74 -7.64
C LYS A 54 23.58 13.97 -7.50
N ALA A 55 23.48 12.85 -8.21
CA ALA A 55 22.40 11.89 -8.02
C ALA A 55 22.54 11.20 -6.66
N VAL A 56 21.45 11.14 -5.91
CA VAL A 56 21.35 10.51 -4.58
C VAL A 56 20.14 9.58 -4.57
N ALA A 57 20.31 8.38 -4.01
CA ALA A 57 19.20 7.49 -3.72
C ALA A 57 18.50 7.96 -2.45
N TYR A 58 17.20 8.24 -2.56
CA TYR A 58 16.34 8.64 -1.47
C TYR A 58 15.18 7.65 -1.35
N CYS A 59 14.96 7.14 -0.14
CA CYS A 59 13.79 6.32 0.16
C CYS A 59 12.67 7.21 0.71
N SER A 60 11.54 7.28 -0.01
CA SER A 60 10.40 8.07 0.45
C SER A 60 9.62 7.34 1.55
N GLU A 61 9.60 7.92 2.75
CA GLU A 61 8.83 7.38 3.89
C GLU A 61 7.32 7.26 3.58
N VAL A 62 6.78 8.20 2.80
CA VAL A 62 5.38 8.18 2.38
C VAL A 62 5.12 7.01 1.43
N LEU A 63 5.95 6.83 0.39
CA LEU A 63 5.79 5.71 -0.54
C LEU A 63 6.00 4.37 0.16
N MET A 64 6.95 4.31 1.10
CA MET A 64 7.21 3.14 1.93
C MET A 64 5.97 2.77 2.75
N GLY A 65 5.39 3.73 3.48
CA GLY A 65 4.18 3.51 4.27
C GLY A 65 2.99 3.04 3.42
N LEU A 66 2.79 3.65 2.25
CA LEU A 66 1.73 3.23 1.31
C LEU A 66 1.97 1.82 0.74
N ALA A 67 3.22 1.49 0.40
CA ALA A 67 3.57 0.17 -0.11
C ALA A 67 3.38 -0.93 0.94
N LEU A 68 3.74 -0.66 2.20
CA LEU A 68 3.49 -1.57 3.32
C LEU A 68 1.99 -1.77 3.55
N LEU A 69 1.21 -0.69 3.62
CA LEU A 69 -0.25 -0.77 3.79
C LEU A 69 -0.89 -1.60 2.66
N ARG A 70 -0.50 -1.34 1.41
CA ARG A 70 -1.00 -2.10 0.25
C ARG A 70 -0.70 -3.59 0.36
N LYS A 71 0.52 -3.96 0.78
CA LYS A 71 0.91 -5.37 0.96
C LYS A 71 0.19 -6.05 2.11
N GLN A 72 -0.22 -5.27 3.11
CA GLN A 72 -0.92 -5.78 4.28
C GLN A 72 -2.37 -6.14 3.99
N ILE A 73 -3.01 -5.48 3.01
CA ILE A 73 -4.40 -5.76 2.59
C ILE A 73 -4.46 -7.08 1.81
N LEU A 74 -5.40 -7.95 2.19
CA LEU A 74 -5.73 -9.20 1.49
C LEU A 74 -6.82 -9.00 0.42
#